data_AF-A0A1H8JR94-F1
#
_entry.id   AF-A0A1H8JR94-F1
#
_cell.length_a   1.000
_cell.length_b   1.000
_cell.length_c   1.000
_cell.angle_alpha   90.00
_cell.angle_beta   90.00
_cell.angle_gamma   90.00
#
_symmetry.space_group_name_H-M   'P 1'
#
loop_
_entity.id
_entity.type
_entity.pdbx_description
1 polymer ?
#
loop_
_entity_poly.entity_id
_entity_poly.type
_entity_poly.pdbx_seq_one_letter_code
_entity_poly.pdbx_strand_id
1 'polypeptide(L)'
;MADDRQRAIALKAADARTLLQKNLPYVLHVLAPAQLAQVQRVLDAEVVNPEIAKQANEVYRKSVTAQSGNLVVRDERTVHRAYRIMASQIKASESDHHIRLDYKRLLTVDALKPATDNPDEAEYLGRVRNTLENRGIWLRFDKQLVHDPEDPSRWIVDPRTFLAWLSVGYDGDSIPTNDGQLDREELLGTVLFGAGYYDAVHRGPTQRSLDRQIAILSAEMDSAIAEHHRLIMRKVKAPIVSGISDFVGGADLPDRSIWDQPQKLLIKALEMNKGGNVFKSPPYLVVAAILTRNNANLLSQYADDSASGAGRVVTVLKVAKTAGQVAEVGLAITGVTGIVRGTVSVAGGAAAGDAAVDAAAERMIAKHYAKDAEIMADLNKVKWVPQPKGSVAGGVKPGTSSGAGTGWHKW
;
A
#
# COMPACT_ATOMS: atom_id res chain seq x y z
N MET A 1 -15.07 27.21 39.66
CA MET A 1 -15.15 27.19 38.18
C MET A 1 -15.44 28.55 37.58
N ALA A 2 -16.57 29.22 37.88
CA ALA A 2 -16.84 30.55 37.29
C ALA A 2 -15.81 31.63 37.72
N ASP A 3 -15.42 31.61 38.98
CA ASP A 3 -14.40 32.52 39.54
C ASP A 3 -12.99 32.24 38.97
N ASP A 4 -12.65 30.96 38.80
CA ASP A 4 -11.35 30.53 38.26
C ASP A 4 -11.16 30.99 36.81
N ARG A 5 -12.23 30.92 35.99
CA ARG A 5 -12.19 31.38 34.60
C ARG A 5 -12.04 32.89 34.51
N GLN A 6 -12.72 33.67 35.35
CA GLN A 6 -12.55 35.13 35.38
C GLN A 6 -11.11 35.51 35.74
N ARG A 7 -10.52 34.82 36.72
CA ARG A 7 -9.11 34.99 37.08
C ARG A 7 -8.16 34.61 35.93
N ALA A 8 -8.43 33.50 35.23
CA ALA A 8 -7.63 33.07 34.08
C ALA A 8 -7.69 34.08 32.91
N ILE A 9 -8.88 34.63 32.62
CA ILE A 9 -9.07 35.67 31.61
C ILE A 9 -8.29 36.94 31.96
N ALA A 10 -8.31 37.36 33.22
CA ALA A 10 -7.52 38.50 33.69
C ALA A 10 -6.01 38.30 33.49
N LEU A 11 -5.54 37.05 33.59
CA LEU A 11 -4.15 36.67 33.32
C LEU A 11 -3.85 36.37 31.84
N LYS A 12 -4.82 36.61 30.95
CA LYS A 12 -4.75 36.39 29.49
C LYS A 12 -4.56 34.92 29.10
N ALA A 13 -5.23 34.00 29.79
CA ALA A 13 -5.26 32.59 29.39
C ALA A 13 -5.91 32.41 28.02
N ALA A 14 -5.39 31.47 27.23
CA ALA A 14 -5.93 31.12 25.93
C ALA A 14 -7.36 30.58 26.04
N ASP A 15 -8.17 30.83 25.01
CA ASP A 15 -9.50 30.24 24.89
C ASP A 15 -9.44 28.94 24.09
N ALA A 16 -10.04 27.88 24.63
CA ALA A 16 -10.00 26.55 24.03
C ALA A 16 -10.65 26.53 22.63
N ARG A 17 -11.73 27.29 22.41
CA ARG A 17 -12.38 27.34 21.09
C ARG A 17 -11.50 28.05 20.09
N THR A 18 -10.90 29.17 20.47
CA THR A 18 -9.97 29.91 19.58
C THR A 18 -8.74 29.08 19.22
N LEU A 19 -8.18 28.34 20.19
CA LEU A 19 -7.06 27.44 19.96
C LEU A 19 -7.40 26.35 18.94
N LEU A 20 -8.52 25.66 19.14
CA LEU A 20 -8.96 24.59 18.25
C LEU A 20 -9.41 25.12 16.89
N GLN A 21 -10.08 26.27 16.84
CA GLN A 21 -10.46 26.90 15.57
C GLN A 21 -9.24 27.24 14.70
N LYS A 22 -8.11 27.60 15.32
CA LYS A 22 -6.87 27.94 14.63
C LYS A 22 -6.11 26.70 14.13
N ASN A 23 -6.05 25.64 14.93
CA ASN A 23 -5.19 24.49 14.65
C ASN A 23 -5.95 23.28 14.08
N LEU A 24 -7.19 23.04 14.52
CA LEU A 24 -7.99 21.85 14.21
C LEU A 24 -9.51 22.19 14.18
N PRO A 25 -9.97 23.02 13.23
CA PRO A 25 -11.36 23.48 13.13
C PRO A 25 -12.39 22.35 13.04
N TYR A 26 -12.11 21.25 12.35
CA TYR A 26 -13.03 20.13 12.23
C TYR A 26 -13.25 19.42 13.57
N VAL A 27 -12.18 19.28 14.37
CA VAL A 27 -12.22 18.63 15.68
C VAL A 27 -13.12 19.38 16.65
N LEU A 28 -13.19 20.72 16.54
CA LEU A 28 -14.10 21.54 17.34
C LEU A 28 -15.58 21.15 17.16
N HIS A 29 -15.97 20.74 15.97
CA HIS A 29 -17.35 20.27 15.69
C HIS A 29 -17.63 18.86 16.23
N VAL A 30 -16.59 18.05 16.41
CA VAL A 30 -16.69 16.66 16.85
C VAL A 30 -16.62 16.54 18.38
N LEU A 31 -15.88 17.43 19.04
CA LEU A 31 -15.66 17.46 20.49
C LEU A 31 -16.97 17.58 21.29
N ALA A 32 -17.08 16.77 22.34
CA ALA A 32 -18.14 16.91 23.32
C ALA A 32 -17.91 18.15 24.21
N PRO A 33 -18.98 18.79 24.75
CA PRO A 33 -18.84 19.94 25.65
C PRO A 33 -17.96 19.67 26.86
N ALA A 34 -18.00 18.44 27.41
CA ALA A 34 -17.16 18.03 28.54
C ALA A 34 -15.66 17.99 28.18
N GLN A 35 -15.33 17.54 26.96
CA GLN A 35 -13.95 17.50 26.46
C GLN A 35 -13.43 18.92 26.21
N LEU A 36 -14.25 19.81 25.65
CA LEU A 36 -13.89 21.22 25.50
C LEU A 36 -13.64 21.90 26.86
N ALA A 37 -14.47 21.60 27.86
CA ALA A 37 -14.27 22.09 29.23
C ALA A 37 -12.99 21.54 29.88
N GLN A 38 -12.59 20.31 29.55
CA GLN A 38 -11.30 19.75 29.95
C GLN A 38 -10.13 20.53 29.34
N VAL A 39 -10.16 20.80 28.03
CA VAL A 39 -9.14 21.65 27.38
C VAL A 39 -9.06 23.01 28.07
N GLN A 40 -10.21 23.67 28.28
CA GLN A 40 -10.23 24.98 28.93
C GLN A 40 -9.65 24.94 30.34
N ARG A 41 -9.94 23.89 31.11
CA ARG A 41 -9.40 23.72 32.47
C ARG A 41 -7.88 23.64 32.48
N VAL A 42 -7.28 22.92 31.53
CA VAL A 42 -5.82 22.83 31.41
C VAL A 42 -5.22 24.17 31.02
N LEU A 43 -5.80 24.86 30.02
CA LEU A 43 -5.35 26.20 29.62
C LEU A 43 -5.42 27.22 30.77
N ASP A 44 -6.51 27.19 31.55
CA ASP A 44 -6.68 28.06 32.72
C ASP A 44 -5.68 27.69 33.83
N ALA A 45 -5.46 26.40 34.08
CA ALA A 45 -4.53 25.91 35.10
C ALA A 45 -3.10 26.38 34.82
N GLU A 46 -2.68 26.41 33.56
CA GLU A 46 -1.31 26.78 33.18
C GLU A 46 -0.96 28.24 33.43
N VAL A 47 -1.96 29.11 33.51
CA VAL A 47 -1.76 30.53 33.82
C VAL A 47 -2.05 30.82 35.30
N VAL A 48 -3.06 30.18 35.88
CA VAL A 48 -3.49 30.43 37.27
C VAL A 48 -2.59 29.73 38.30
N ASN A 49 -2.18 28.47 38.07
CA ASN A 49 -1.42 27.69 39.04
C ASN A 49 -0.03 28.28 39.35
N PRO A 50 0.73 28.81 38.37
CA PRO A 50 2.00 29.49 38.66
C PRO A 50 1.84 30.72 39.55
N GLU A 51 0.79 31.52 39.34
CA GLU A 51 0.52 32.70 40.18
C GLU A 51 0.10 32.32 41.60
N ILE A 52 -0.74 31.29 41.75
CA ILE A 52 -1.08 30.74 43.07
C ILE A 52 0.17 30.19 43.77
N ALA A 53 1.05 29.51 43.04
CA ALA A 53 2.30 28.99 43.59
C ALA A 53 3.24 30.13 44.05
N LYS A 54 3.36 31.21 43.27
CA LYS A 54 4.12 32.41 43.67
C LYS A 54 3.56 33.02 44.95
N GLN A 55 2.26 33.25 45.02
CA GLN A 55 1.59 33.80 46.20
C GLN A 55 1.79 32.91 47.44
N ALA A 56 1.61 31.59 47.29
CA ALA A 56 1.85 30.64 48.37
C ALA A 56 3.31 30.66 48.82
N ASN A 57 4.26 30.69 47.89
CA ASN A 57 5.69 30.74 48.18
C ASN A 57 6.10 32.05 48.87
N GLU A 58 5.52 33.19 48.50
CA GLU A 58 5.76 34.45 49.19
C GLU A 58 5.26 34.42 50.64
N VAL A 59 4.06 33.90 50.87
CA VAL A 59 3.50 33.72 52.22
C VAL A 59 4.36 32.74 53.02
N TYR A 60 4.79 31.65 52.38
CA TYR A 60 5.66 30.66 53.00
C TYR A 60 7.04 31.25 53.36
N ARG A 61 7.63 32.08 52.50
CA ARG A 61 8.89 32.80 52.79
C ARG A 61 8.74 33.76 53.97
N LYS A 62 7.61 34.45 54.07
CA LYS A 62 7.28 35.36 55.20
C LYS A 62 7.04 34.61 56.52
N SER A 63 6.85 33.30 56.50
CA SER A 63 6.64 32.51 57.72
C SER A 63 7.90 32.34 58.58
N VAL A 64 9.09 32.67 58.05
CA VAL A 64 10.36 32.54 58.78
C VAL A 64 10.43 33.59 59.90
N THR A 65 10.43 33.13 61.15
CA THR A 65 10.48 33.98 62.34
C THR A 65 11.90 34.07 62.93
N ALA A 66 12.71 33.03 62.76
CA ALA A 66 14.12 33.03 63.11
C ALA A 66 14.89 32.01 62.25
N GLN A 67 16.14 32.33 61.90
CA GLN A 67 17.03 31.44 61.17
C GLN A 67 18.38 31.37 61.88
N SER A 68 18.83 30.17 62.23
CA SER A 68 20.15 29.92 62.82
C SER A 68 20.79 28.72 62.14
N GLY A 69 21.83 28.95 61.33
CA GLY A 69 22.44 27.93 60.48
C GLY A 69 21.41 27.27 59.55
N ASN A 70 21.27 25.94 59.64
CA ASN A 70 20.30 25.15 58.88
C ASN A 70 18.90 25.08 59.54
N LEU A 71 18.74 25.62 60.76
CA LEU A 71 17.46 25.60 61.46
C LEU A 71 16.65 26.85 61.08
N VAL A 72 15.49 26.63 60.46
CA VAL A 72 14.54 27.68 60.10
C VAL A 72 13.29 27.50 60.95
N VAL A 73 13.09 28.38 61.93
CA VAL A 73 11.88 28.43 62.74
C VAL A 73 10.82 29.17 61.94
N ARG A 74 9.65 28.55 61.77
CA ARG A 74 8.53 29.10 61.00
C ARG A 74 7.27 29.20 61.85
N ASP A 75 6.47 30.23 61.61
CA ASP A 75 5.12 30.33 62.18
C ASP A 75 4.17 29.35 61.50
N GLU A 76 3.64 28.40 62.28
CA GLU A 76 2.72 27.35 61.81
C GLU A 76 1.45 27.93 61.17
N ARG A 77 0.92 29.05 61.69
CA ARG A 77 -0.30 29.66 61.15
C ARG A 77 -0.08 30.18 59.73
N THR A 78 1.06 30.82 59.50
CA THR A 78 1.46 31.34 58.18
C THR A 78 1.79 30.20 57.21
N VAL A 79 2.38 29.10 57.68
CA VAL A 79 2.58 27.87 56.88
C VAL A 79 1.24 27.24 56.47
N HIS A 80 0.29 27.07 57.39
CA HIS A 80 -1.04 26.56 57.06
C HIS A 80 -1.82 27.49 56.11
N ARG A 81 -1.59 28.80 56.18
CA ARG A 81 -2.15 29.75 55.21
C ARG A 81 -1.55 29.54 53.83
N ALA A 82 -0.24 29.35 53.70
CA ALA A 82 0.41 29.05 52.43
C ALA A 82 -0.14 27.75 51.80
N TYR A 83 -0.33 26.70 52.59
CA TYR A 83 -0.93 25.46 52.10
C TYR A 83 -2.39 25.60 51.67
N ARG A 84 -3.19 26.40 52.39
CA ARG A 84 -4.56 26.73 51.96
C ARG A 84 -4.59 27.46 50.62
N ILE A 85 -3.62 28.33 50.36
CA ILE A 85 -3.47 28.99 49.05
C ILE A 85 -3.09 27.97 47.98
N MET A 86 -2.10 27.09 48.23
CA MET A 86 -1.76 26.03 47.26
C MET A 86 -2.94 25.10 46.95
N ALA A 87 -3.78 24.79 47.95
CA ALA A 87 -4.96 23.95 47.75
C ALA A 87 -6.02 24.57 46.81
N SER A 88 -5.93 25.87 46.50
CA SER A 88 -6.80 26.55 45.54
C SER A 88 -6.37 26.40 44.08
N GLN A 89 -5.29 25.66 43.80
CA GLN A 89 -4.85 25.37 42.43
C GLN A 89 -5.93 24.60 41.65
N ILE A 90 -6.01 24.90 40.35
CA ILE A 90 -6.85 24.17 39.42
C ILE A 90 -6.24 22.78 39.24
N LYS A 91 -7.04 21.74 39.49
CA LYS A 91 -6.63 20.34 39.29
C LYS A 91 -6.54 20.05 37.79
N ALA A 92 -5.32 20.08 37.27
CA ALA A 92 -4.97 19.62 35.94
C ALA A 92 -3.74 18.71 36.06
N SER A 93 -3.78 17.58 35.37
CA SER A 93 -2.73 16.58 35.28
C SER A 93 -2.21 16.49 33.86
N GLU A 94 -1.04 15.87 33.66
CA GLU A 94 -0.49 15.62 32.32
C GLU A 94 -1.44 14.79 31.44
N SER A 95 -2.19 13.86 32.04
CA SER A 95 -3.22 13.10 31.31
C SER A 95 -4.38 13.97 30.82
N ASP A 96 -4.63 15.13 31.44
CA ASP A 96 -5.68 16.03 30.98
C ASP A 96 -5.32 16.74 29.67
N HIS A 97 -4.04 16.77 29.28
CA HIS A 97 -3.55 17.26 27.98
C HIS A 97 -3.86 16.29 26.83
N HIS A 98 -4.33 15.08 27.15
CA HIS A 98 -4.58 14.01 26.20
C HIS A 98 -6.06 13.65 26.22
N ILE A 99 -6.78 13.93 25.14
CA ILE A 99 -8.21 13.66 25.04
C ILE A 99 -8.45 12.63 23.94
N ARG A 100 -8.94 11.46 24.32
CA ARG A 100 -9.36 10.44 23.35
C ARG A 100 -10.60 10.94 22.59
N LEU A 101 -10.50 10.99 21.28
CA LEU A 101 -11.59 11.37 20.38
C LEU A 101 -12.29 10.13 19.81
N ASP A 102 -13.53 10.32 19.38
CA ASP A 102 -14.22 9.33 18.55
C ASP A 102 -13.68 9.38 17.12
N TYR A 103 -12.75 8.48 16.83
CA TYR A 103 -12.10 8.42 15.52
C TYR A 103 -13.10 8.24 14.37
N LYS A 104 -14.23 7.57 14.59
CA LYS A 104 -15.23 7.33 13.52
C LYS A 104 -15.85 8.62 13.00
N ARG A 105 -15.94 9.65 13.86
CA ARG A 105 -16.47 10.96 13.49
C ARG A 105 -15.42 11.87 12.85
N LEU A 106 -14.14 11.50 12.93
CA LEU A 106 -13.04 12.22 12.30
C LEU A 106 -12.75 11.72 10.88
N LEU A 107 -13.02 10.45 10.61
CA LEU A 107 -12.73 9.82 9.32
C LEU A 107 -13.68 10.32 8.21
N THR A 108 -13.13 10.54 7.02
CA THR A 108 -13.93 10.65 5.79
C THR A 108 -14.55 9.30 5.42
N VAL A 109 -15.59 9.32 4.56
CA VAL A 109 -16.32 8.11 4.12
C VAL A 109 -15.42 7.13 3.35
N ASP A 110 -14.33 7.62 2.79
CA ASP A 110 -13.36 6.93 1.95
C ASP A 110 -11.99 6.72 2.59
N ALA A 111 -11.73 7.25 3.80
CA ALA A 111 -10.42 7.19 4.47
C ALA A 111 -9.83 5.77 4.59
N LEU A 112 -10.70 4.75 4.73
CA LEU A 112 -10.31 3.34 4.88
C LEU A 112 -10.80 2.47 3.70
N LYS A 113 -11.12 3.09 2.56
CA LYS A 113 -11.44 2.36 1.34
C LYS A 113 -10.15 2.18 0.52
N PRO A 114 -9.88 0.97 -0.01
CA PRO A 114 -8.78 0.78 -0.95
C PRO A 114 -8.97 1.68 -2.15
N ALA A 115 -7.92 2.41 -2.56
CA ALA A 115 -7.96 3.19 -3.79
C ALA A 115 -7.30 2.45 -4.97
N THR A 116 -6.42 1.50 -4.67
CA THR A 116 -5.84 0.60 -5.66
C THR A 116 -6.57 -0.73 -5.63
N ASP A 117 -6.42 -1.46 -6.71
CA ASP A 117 -6.94 -2.82 -6.79
C ASP A 117 -6.02 -3.82 -6.06
N ASN A 118 -4.92 -3.41 -5.41
CA ASN A 118 -4.02 -4.34 -4.73
C ASN A 118 -4.71 -5.02 -3.52
N PRO A 119 -4.82 -6.36 -3.47
CA PRO A 119 -5.44 -7.05 -2.32
C PRO A 119 -4.71 -6.79 -0.99
N ASP A 120 -3.40 -6.53 -1.05
CA ASP A 120 -2.58 -6.21 0.12
C ASP A 120 -3.00 -4.86 0.74
N GLU A 121 -3.52 -3.92 -0.06
CA GLU A 121 -4.03 -2.62 0.43
C GLU A 121 -5.27 -2.83 1.30
N ALA A 122 -6.22 -3.64 0.84
CA ALA A 122 -7.43 -3.92 1.59
C ALA A 122 -7.13 -4.60 2.95
N GLU A 123 -6.20 -5.55 2.95
CA GLU A 123 -5.75 -6.19 4.18
C GLU A 123 -5.06 -5.19 5.11
N TYR A 124 -4.17 -4.34 4.56
CA TYR A 124 -3.46 -3.34 5.33
C TYR A 124 -4.40 -2.30 5.95
N LEU A 125 -5.36 -1.78 5.19
CA LEU A 125 -6.37 -0.85 5.70
C LEU A 125 -7.26 -1.50 6.78
N GLY A 126 -7.47 -2.82 6.72
CA GLY A 126 -8.06 -3.59 7.81
C GLY A 126 -7.22 -3.55 9.09
N ARG A 127 -5.89 -3.67 8.99
CA ARG A 127 -4.98 -3.52 10.14
C ARG A 127 -4.95 -2.09 10.69
N VAL A 128 -5.00 -1.09 9.81
CA VAL A 128 -5.13 0.32 10.21
C VAL A 128 -6.41 0.51 11.03
N ARG A 129 -7.55 -0.01 10.55
CA ARG A 129 -8.83 0.01 11.29
C ARG A 129 -8.70 -0.61 12.69
N ASN A 130 -8.12 -1.80 12.79
CA ASN A 130 -7.92 -2.47 14.07
C ASN A 130 -7.00 -1.66 15.01
N THR A 131 -5.99 -1.00 14.45
CA THR A 131 -5.10 -0.13 15.23
C THR A 131 -5.83 1.10 15.75
N LEU A 132 -6.67 1.73 14.93
CA LEU A 132 -7.52 2.86 15.33
C LEU A 132 -8.55 2.45 16.39
N GLU A 133 -9.13 1.26 16.30
CA GLU A 133 -10.04 0.71 17.32
C GLU A 133 -9.32 0.50 18.66
N ASN A 134 -8.14 -0.11 18.62
CA ASN A 134 -7.37 -0.45 19.82
C ASN A 134 -6.73 0.77 20.49
N ARG A 135 -6.02 1.61 19.72
CA ARG A 135 -5.24 2.74 20.23
C ARG A 135 -6.03 4.06 20.28
N GLY A 136 -7.02 4.23 19.41
CA GLY A 136 -7.78 5.46 19.28
C GLY A 136 -6.99 6.62 18.67
N ILE A 137 -7.69 7.71 18.40
CA ILE A 137 -7.10 8.99 18.00
C ILE A 137 -7.20 9.94 19.19
N TRP A 138 -6.11 10.63 19.48
CA TRP A 138 -5.98 11.49 20.65
C TRP A 138 -5.70 12.92 20.21
N LEU A 139 -6.49 13.86 20.73
CA LEU A 139 -6.16 15.27 20.72
C LEU A 139 -5.11 15.51 21.80
N ARG A 140 -3.97 16.04 21.38
CA ARG A 140 -2.88 16.45 22.25
C ARG A 140 -2.70 17.95 22.11
N PHE A 141 -2.39 18.60 23.22
CA PHE A 141 -2.08 20.02 23.20
C PHE A 141 -1.09 20.36 24.30
N ASP A 142 -0.12 21.18 23.94
CA ASP A 142 0.94 21.60 24.85
C ASP A 142 1.42 23.01 24.48
N LYS A 143 2.23 23.59 25.37
CA LYS A 143 2.80 24.91 25.21
C LYS A 143 3.70 24.93 23.99
N GLN A 144 3.51 25.96 23.17
CA GLN A 144 4.36 26.16 22.01
C GLN A 144 5.66 26.85 22.46
N LEU A 145 6.79 26.37 21.95
CA LEU A 145 8.04 27.11 22.04
C LEU A 145 7.93 28.33 21.13
N VAL A 146 8.16 29.51 21.70
CA VAL A 146 8.15 30.79 20.99
C VAL A 146 9.52 31.45 21.16
N HIS A 147 10.00 32.15 20.13
CA HIS A 147 11.21 32.95 20.27
C HIS A 147 11.02 34.06 21.30
N ASP A 148 12.04 34.28 22.13
CA ASP A 148 12.02 35.36 23.10
C ASP A 148 11.93 36.71 22.36
N PRO A 149 10.93 37.56 22.64
CA PRO A 149 10.81 38.88 22.03
C PRO A 149 12.02 39.78 22.33
N GLU A 150 12.72 39.55 23.44
CA GLU A 150 13.91 40.31 23.84
C GLU A 150 15.20 39.70 23.28
N ASP A 151 15.22 38.39 23.00
CA ASP A 151 16.35 37.68 22.39
C ASP A 151 15.88 36.60 21.39
N PRO A 152 15.76 36.94 20.09
CA PRO A 152 15.30 36.01 19.07
C PRO A 152 16.17 34.74 18.91
N SER A 153 17.38 34.70 19.47
CA SER A 153 18.22 33.50 19.43
C SER A 153 17.80 32.43 20.44
N ARG A 154 16.94 32.78 21.41
CA ARG A 154 16.47 31.91 22.49
C ARG A 154 15.02 31.50 22.28
N TRP A 155 14.73 30.24 22.56
CA TRP A 155 13.36 29.72 22.66
C TRP A 155 12.90 29.71 24.11
N ILE A 156 11.69 30.22 24.35
CA ILE A 156 11.03 30.24 25.65
C ILE A 156 9.68 29.54 25.56
N VAL A 157 9.26 28.96 26.69
CA VAL A 157 7.93 28.36 26.83
C VAL A 157 6.98 29.46 27.28
N ASP A 158 6.09 29.91 26.40
CA ASP A 158 5.04 30.86 26.76
C ASP A 158 3.83 30.11 27.33
N PRO A 159 3.45 30.32 28.61
CA PRO A 159 2.29 29.67 29.22
C PRO A 159 0.95 30.11 28.59
N ARG A 160 0.94 31.07 27.67
CA ARG A 160 -0.26 31.57 26.98
C ARG A 160 -0.40 31.04 25.56
N THR A 161 0.65 30.47 25.00
CA THR A 161 0.67 30.04 23.60
C THR A 161 0.71 28.51 23.55
N PHE A 162 -0.28 27.91 22.88
CA PHE A 162 -0.43 26.46 22.78
C PHE A 162 -0.52 26.02 21.33
N LEU A 163 -0.07 24.79 21.09
CA LEU A 163 -0.28 24.06 19.85
C LEU A 163 -1.18 22.86 20.16
N ALA A 164 -2.15 22.59 19.29
CA ALA A 164 -2.99 21.40 19.36
C ALA A 164 -2.79 20.56 18.10
N TRP A 165 -2.66 19.24 18.26
CA TRP A 165 -2.47 18.30 17.17
C TRP A 165 -3.17 16.96 17.46
N LEU A 166 -3.40 16.17 16.42
CA LEU A 166 -3.92 14.81 16.55
C LEU A 166 -2.79 13.79 16.56
N SER A 167 -3.01 12.67 17.23
CA SER A 167 -2.03 11.58 17.31
C SER A 167 -2.68 10.20 17.36
N VAL A 168 -1.96 9.18 16.92
CA VAL A 168 -2.43 7.78 16.90
C VAL A 168 -2.01 7.05 18.18
N GLY A 169 -2.93 6.93 19.14
CA GLY A 169 -2.63 6.47 20.49
C GLY A 169 -2.18 7.59 21.42
N TYR A 170 -2.07 7.27 22.72
CA TYR A 170 -1.83 8.26 23.78
C TYR A 170 -0.51 9.03 23.58
N ASP A 171 0.60 8.32 23.40
CA ASP A 171 1.92 8.88 23.04
C ASP A 171 2.27 8.59 21.58
N GLY A 172 1.25 8.67 20.74
CA GLY A 172 1.35 8.36 19.32
C GLY A 172 2.16 9.35 18.51
N ASP A 173 2.47 8.92 17.29
CA ASP A 173 2.94 9.80 16.22
C ASP A 173 1.88 10.85 15.89
N SER A 174 2.33 12.06 15.52
CA SER A 174 1.41 13.14 15.15
C SER A 174 0.84 12.88 13.77
N ILE A 175 -0.45 13.20 13.61
CA ILE A 175 -1.11 13.10 12.32
C ILE A 175 -0.94 14.45 11.60
N PRO A 176 -0.33 14.48 10.41
CA PRO A 176 -0.14 15.70 9.65
C PRO A 176 -1.46 16.12 8.99
N THR A 177 -2.34 16.76 9.75
CA THR A 177 -3.63 17.31 9.29
C THR A 177 -3.71 18.80 9.59
N ASN A 178 -4.38 19.53 8.69
CA ASN A 178 -4.53 20.98 8.80
C ASN A 178 -5.86 21.39 9.46
N ASP A 179 -6.92 20.60 9.27
CA ASP A 179 -8.25 20.89 9.79
C ASP A 179 -8.71 19.90 10.87
N GLY A 180 -8.09 18.72 10.93
CA GLY A 180 -8.43 17.64 11.85
C GLY A 180 -9.52 16.70 11.35
N GLN A 181 -10.00 16.87 10.12
CA GLN A 181 -10.65 15.78 9.39
C GLN A 181 -9.56 14.79 8.95
N LEU A 182 -9.89 13.52 8.83
CA LEU A 182 -8.91 12.47 8.55
C LEU A 182 -9.32 11.68 7.31
N ASP A 183 -8.63 11.95 6.22
CA ASP A 183 -8.68 11.17 5.00
C ASP A 183 -7.59 10.07 5.00
N ARG A 184 -7.49 9.37 3.87
CA ARG A 184 -6.51 8.30 3.70
C ARG A 184 -5.07 8.84 3.70
N GLU A 185 -4.83 9.97 3.04
CA GLU A 185 -3.48 10.52 2.88
C GLU A 185 -2.95 11.05 4.22
N GLU A 186 -3.79 11.67 5.04
CA GLU A 186 -3.43 12.15 6.37
C GLU A 186 -3.10 10.98 7.30
N LEU A 187 -3.88 9.90 7.26
CA LEU A 187 -3.58 8.68 8.01
C LEU A 187 -2.26 8.05 7.55
N LEU A 188 -2.09 7.87 6.24
CA LEU A 188 -0.86 7.30 5.67
C LEU A 188 0.34 8.26 5.73
N GLY A 189 0.11 9.54 5.99
CA GLY A 189 1.16 10.53 6.24
C GLY A 189 1.85 10.35 7.60
N THR A 190 1.23 9.60 8.51
CA THR A 190 1.90 9.19 9.76
C THR A 190 3.04 8.21 9.47
N VAL A 191 4.11 8.27 10.26
CA VAL A 191 5.20 7.29 10.20
C VAL A 191 4.67 5.88 10.47
N LEU A 192 3.76 5.75 11.43
CA LEU A 192 3.19 4.47 11.83
C LEU A 192 2.46 3.77 10.68
N PHE A 193 1.59 4.48 9.96
CA PHE A 193 0.79 3.87 8.90
C PHE A 193 1.45 3.98 7.52
N GLY A 194 2.19 5.05 7.22
CA GLY A 194 2.85 5.25 5.94
C GLY A 194 3.96 4.25 5.67
N ALA A 195 4.85 4.03 6.64
CA ALA A 195 5.93 3.06 6.49
C ALA A 195 5.38 1.64 6.30
N GLY A 196 4.38 1.26 7.11
CA GLY A 196 3.73 -0.03 6.98
C GLY A 196 2.97 -0.19 5.66
N TYR A 197 2.37 0.88 5.12
CA TYR A 197 1.69 0.85 3.82
C TYR A 197 2.69 0.62 2.69
N TYR A 198 3.83 1.31 2.73
CA TYR A 198 4.89 1.09 1.76
C TYR A 198 5.38 -0.36 1.77
N ASP A 199 5.66 -0.92 2.93
CA ASP A 199 6.16 -2.29 3.03
C ASP A 199 5.12 -3.35 2.69
N ALA A 200 3.86 -3.14 3.08
CA ALA A 200 2.79 -4.10 2.89
C ALA A 200 2.16 -4.04 1.48
N VAL A 201 2.09 -2.86 0.87
CA VAL A 201 1.37 -2.64 -0.41
C VAL A 201 2.37 -2.41 -1.55
N HIS A 202 3.22 -1.39 -1.45
CA HIS A 202 4.18 -1.05 -2.52
C HIS A 202 5.34 -2.05 -2.63
N ARG A 203 5.76 -2.64 -1.52
CA ARG A 203 6.70 -3.76 -1.47
C ARG A 203 6.04 -5.03 -0.96
N GLY A 204 4.71 -5.12 -1.11
CA GLY A 204 3.91 -6.26 -0.66
C GLY A 204 4.26 -7.57 -1.34
N PRO A 205 3.80 -8.71 -0.79
CA PRO A 205 3.96 -10.02 -1.40
C PRO A 205 3.39 -10.06 -2.81
N THR A 206 2.27 -9.39 -3.07
CA THR A 206 1.62 -9.39 -4.38
C THR A 206 2.45 -8.62 -5.41
N GLN A 207 2.90 -7.41 -5.07
CA GLN A 207 3.76 -6.60 -5.94
C GLN A 207 5.10 -7.30 -6.21
N ARG A 208 5.77 -7.85 -5.17
CA ARG A 208 7.03 -8.59 -5.34
C ARG A 208 6.86 -9.83 -6.20
N SER A 209 5.75 -10.55 -6.05
CA SER A 209 5.46 -11.72 -6.89
C SER A 209 5.33 -11.31 -8.34
N LEU A 210 4.54 -10.25 -8.62
CA LEU A 210 4.35 -9.73 -9.97
C LEU A 210 5.68 -9.27 -10.61
N ASP A 211 6.46 -8.46 -9.91
CA ASP A 211 7.78 -7.98 -10.37
C ASP A 211 8.72 -9.14 -10.69
N ARG A 212 8.73 -10.16 -9.82
CA ARG A 212 9.54 -11.37 -10.02
C ARG A 212 9.09 -12.15 -11.25
N GLN A 213 7.79 -12.32 -11.47
CA GLN A 213 7.28 -13.06 -12.63
C GLN A 213 7.56 -12.33 -13.95
N ILE A 214 7.43 -11.00 -13.95
CA ILE A 214 7.82 -10.17 -15.10
C ILE A 214 9.30 -10.35 -15.42
N ALA A 215 10.18 -10.29 -14.40
CA ALA A 215 11.62 -10.47 -14.59
C ALA A 215 11.99 -11.88 -15.09
N ILE A 216 11.35 -12.92 -14.55
CA ILE A 216 11.54 -14.30 -15.00
C ILE A 216 11.13 -14.45 -16.46
N LEU A 217 9.94 -13.98 -16.83
CA LEU A 217 9.45 -14.10 -18.21
C LEU A 217 10.34 -13.34 -19.19
N SER A 218 10.78 -12.13 -18.84
CA SER A 218 11.71 -11.35 -19.65
C SER A 218 13.00 -12.12 -19.95
N ALA A 219 13.63 -12.68 -18.91
CA ALA A 219 14.88 -13.41 -19.05
C ALA A 219 14.72 -14.69 -19.91
N GLU A 220 13.63 -15.44 -19.71
CA GLU A 220 13.35 -16.64 -20.49
C GLU A 220 13.01 -16.32 -21.95
N MET A 221 12.27 -15.23 -22.20
CA MET A 221 12.00 -14.74 -23.55
C MET A 221 13.29 -14.35 -24.28
N ASP A 222 14.18 -13.60 -23.63
CA ASP A 222 15.46 -13.21 -24.22
C ASP A 222 16.32 -14.45 -24.53
N SER A 223 16.33 -15.43 -23.63
CA SER A 223 17.01 -16.72 -23.85
C SER A 223 16.46 -17.47 -25.07
N ALA A 224 15.13 -17.53 -25.19
CA ALA A 224 14.45 -18.20 -26.30
C ALA A 224 14.69 -17.51 -27.64
N ILE A 225 14.66 -16.17 -27.67
CA ILE A 225 14.97 -15.37 -28.85
C ILE A 225 16.42 -15.58 -29.29
N ALA A 226 17.35 -15.63 -28.33
CA ALA A 226 18.76 -15.88 -28.63
C ALA A 226 18.97 -17.27 -29.23
N GLU A 227 18.29 -18.30 -28.70
CA GLU A 227 18.36 -19.65 -29.25
C GLU A 227 17.70 -19.74 -30.63
N HIS A 228 16.55 -19.10 -30.82
CA HIS A 228 15.92 -18.99 -32.14
C HIS A 228 16.85 -18.31 -33.16
N HIS A 229 17.54 -17.23 -32.78
CA HIS A 229 18.52 -16.56 -33.65
C HIS A 229 19.69 -17.48 -34.03
N ARG A 230 20.16 -18.33 -33.10
CA ARG A 230 21.19 -19.34 -33.39
C ARG A 230 20.71 -20.38 -34.41
N LEU A 231 19.45 -20.80 -34.35
CA LEU A 231 18.86 -21.72 -35.33
C LEU A 231 18.78 -21.10 -36.73
N ILE A 232 18.32 -19.84 -36.83
CA ILE A 232 18.29 -19.09 -38.09
C ILE A 232 19.69 -18.98 -38.70
N MET A 233 20.68 -18.55 -37.91
CA MET A 233 22.06 -18.38 -38.38
C MET A 233 22.68 -19.69 -38.88
N ARG A 234 22.31 -20.84 -38.31
CA ARG A 234 22.75 -22.16 -38.78
C ARG A 234 22.11 -22.53 -40.12
N LYS A 235 20.81 -22.31 -40.27
CA LYS A 235 20.10 -22.54 -41.55
C LYS A 235 20.75 -21.72 -42.68
N VAL A 236 21.09 -20.46 -42.42
CA VAL A 236 21.77 -19.57 -43.39
C VAL A 236 23.21 -20.00 -43.68
N LYS A 237 23.96 -20.47 -42.68
CA LYS A 237 25.36 -20.91 -42.82
C LYS A 237 25.54 -22.33 -43.39
N ALA A 238 24.47 -23.01 -43.77
CA ALA A 238 24.53 -24.32 -44.41
C ALA A 238 24.01 -24.31 -45.88
N PRO A 239 24.67 -23.60 -46.84
CA PRO A 239 24.16 -23.53 -48.21
C PRO A 239 24.66 -24.66 -49.13
N ILE A 240 25.66 -25.46 -48.72
CA ILE A 240 26.50 -26.23 -49.67
C ILE A 240 26.44 -27.76 -49.50
N VAL A 241 25.84 -28.31 -48.44
CA VAL A 241 25.65 -29.78 -48.38
C VAL A 241 24.35 -30.12 -49.10
N SER A 242 24.49 -30.46 -50.37
CA SER A 242 23.43 -31.05 -51.17
C SER A 242 22.92 -32.34 -50.50
N GLY A 243 21.65 -32.34 -50.13
CA GLY A 243 20.76 -33.49 -50.35
C GLY A 243 20.74 -34.66 -49.38
N ILE A 244 21.51 -34.72 -48.28
CA ILE A 244 21.40 -35.87 -47.36
C ILE A 244 21.36 -35.47 -45.87
N SER A 245 20.16 -35.62 -45.30
CA SER A 245 19.89 -36.17 -43.96
C SER A 245 19.88 -35.31 -42.68
N ASP A 246 20.46 -34.11 -42.59
CA ASP A 246 20.46 -33.39 -41.28
C ASP A 246 19.23 -32.50 -41.03
N PHE A 247 18.37 -32.34 -42.04
CA PHE A 247 17.13 -31.55 -42.00
C PHE A 247 15.94 -32.24 -42.68
N VAL A 248 15.96 -33.58 -42.77
CA VAL A 248 14.93 -34.40 -43.45
C VAL A 248 13.73 -34.63 -42.52
N GLY A 249 13.14 -33.53 -42.09
CA GLY A 249 11.91 -33.50 -41.32
C GLY A 249 10.88 -32.53 -41.89
N GLY A 250 11.07 -31.94 -43.09
CA GLY A 250 10.05 -31.12 -43.77
C GLY A 250 9.47 -29.93 -42.99
N ALA A 251 9.98 -29.63 -41.79
CA ALA A 251 9.43 -28.62 -40.90
C ALA A 251 10.05 -27.25 -41.21
N ASP A 252 9.20 -26.28 -41.53
CA ASP A 252 9.63 -24.90 -41.71
C ASP A 252 9.99 -24.28 -40.36
N LEU A 253 11.20 -23.72 -40.26
CA LEU A 253 11.61 -22.91 -39.11
C LEU A 253 10.69 -21.68 -39.05
N PRO A 254 9.99 -21.42 -37.94
CA PRO A 254 9.12 -20.26 -37.83
C PRO A 254 9.92 -18.94 -37.91
N ASP A 255 9.29 -17.87 -38.37
CA ASP A 255 9.94 -16.56 -38.43
C ASP A 255 10.22 -16.00 -37.03
N ARG A 256 11.26 -15.17 -36.90
CA ARG A 256 11.59 -14.50 -35.63
C ARG A 256 10.44 -13.62 -35.11
N SER A 257 9.57 -13.14 -35.99
CA SER A 257 8.43 -12.27 -35.68
C SER A 257 7.40 -12.91 -34.74
N ILE A 258 7.44 -14.24 -34.52
CA ILE A 258 6.61 -14.90 -33.50
C ILE A 258 6.80 -14.27 -32.10
N TRP A 259 7.97 -13.70 -31.83
CA TRP A 259 8.33 -13.10 -30.54
C TRP A 259 7.86 -11.65 -30.35
N ASP A 260 7.47 -10.95 -31.42
CA ASP A 260 7.15 -9.51 -31.35
C ASP A 260 5.93 -9.24 -30.47
N GLN A 261 4.90 -10.08 -30.59
CA GLN A 261 3.65 -9.92 -29.83
C GLN A 261 3.83 -10.19 -28.33
N PRO A 262 4.43 -11.31 -27.87
CA PRO A 262 4.66 -11.51 -26.44
C PRO A 262 5.58 -10.43 -25.86
N GLN A 263 6.56 -9.92 -26.61
CA GLN A 263 7.42 -8.81 -26.13
C GLN A 263 6.62 -7.52 -25.93
N LYS A 264 5.75 -7.17 -26.88
CA LYS A 264 4.86 -6.00 -26.75
C LYS A 264 3.95 -6.12 -25.53
N LEU A 265 3.38 -7.29 -25.28
CA LEU A 265 2.52 -7.52 -24.12
C LEU A 265 3.32 -7.49 -22.81
N LEU A 266 4.54 -8.02 -22.78
CA LEU A 266 5.41 -7.92 -21.61
C LEU A 266 5.77 -6.47 -21.28
N ILE A 267 6.07 -5.65 -22.29
CA ILE A 267 6.32 -4.21 -22.10
C ILE A 267 5.06 -3.51 -21.57
N LYS A 268 3.88 -3.83 -22.11
CA LYS A 268 2.61 -3.31 -21.57
C LYS A 268 2.36 -3.76 -20.13
N ALA A 269 2.69 -5.00 -19.79
CA ALA A 269 2.61 -5.49 -18.41
C ALA A 269 3.53 -4.68 -17.49
N LEU A 270 4.75 -4.36 -17.92
CA LEU A 270 5.69 -3.49 -17.20
C LEU A 270 5.17 -2.06 -17.05
N GLU A 271 4.62 -1.47 -18.12
CA GLU A 271 4.06 -0.12 -18.11
C GLU A 271 2.86 -0.03 -17.18
N MET A 272 1.93 -0.99 -17.25
CA MET A 272 0.78 -1.06 -16.37
C MET A 272 1.16 -1.36 -14.92
N ASN A 273 2.32 -1.96 -14.67
CA ASN A 273 2.82 -2.15 -13.31
C ASN A 273 3.39 -0.85 -12.70
N LYS A 274 3.75 0.15 -13.51
CA LYS A 274 4.22 1.45 -13.00
C LYS A 274 3.09 2.13 -12.22
N GLY A 275 3.38 2.52 -10.98
CA GLY A 275 2.41 3.15 -10.08
C GLY A 275 1.60 2.17 -9.21
N GLY A 276 1.88 0.86 -9.24
CA GLY A 276 1.24 -0.12 -8.35
C GLY A 276 -0.13 -0.61 -8.81
N ASN A 277 -0.45 -0.50 -10.11
CA ASN A 277 -1.68 -1.03 -10.69
C ASN A 277 -1.59 -2.55 -10.89
N VAL A 278 -1.72 -3.28 -9.79
CA VAL A 278 -1.56 -4.74 -9.72
C VAL A 278 -2.61 -5.52 -10.50
N PHE A 279 -3.80 -4.97 -10.80
CA PHE A 279 -4.80 -5.67 -11.63
C PHE A 279 -4.67 -5.42 -13.12
N LYS A 280 -4.07 -4.33 -13.59
CA LYS A 280 -3.95 -4.08 -15.04
C LYS A 280 -2.78 -4.82 -15.68
N SER A 281 -1.72 -5.09 -14.92
CA SER A 281 -0.52 -5.79 -15.42
C SER A 281 -0.73 -7.30 -15.67
N PRO A 282 -1.39 -8.08 -14.79
CA PRO A 282 -1.57 -9.52 -14.94
C PRO A 282 -2.19 -10.02 -16.25
N PRO A 283 -3.25 -9.42 -16.84
CA PRO A 283 -3.79 -9.92 -18.10
C PRO A 283 -2.75 -9.87 -19.23
N TYR A 284 -1.95 -8.80 -19.30
CA TYR A 284 -0.87 -8.70 -20.28
C TYR A 284 0.26 -9.70 -19.99
N LEU A 285 0.65 -9.86 -18.72
CA LEU A 285 1.68 -10.82 -18.31
C LEU A 285 1.28 -12.27 -18.60
N VAL A 286 0.05 -12.67 -18.24
CA VAL A 286 -0.46 -14.02 -18.45
C VAL A 286 -0.54 -14.34 -19.94
N VAL A 287 -1.08 -13.43 -20.76
CA VAL A 287 -1.15 -13.64 -22.21
C VAL A 287 0.25 -13.66 -22.84
N ALA A 288 1.17 -12.79 -22.41
CA ALA A 288 2.57 -12.82 -22.85
C ALA A 288 3.26 -14.15 -22.52
N ALA A 289 2.99 -14.70 -21.33
CA ALA A 289 3.52 -15.97 -20.88
C ALA A 289 2.98 -17.15 -21.69
N ILE A 290 1.67 -17.20 -21.94
CA ILE A 290 1.04 -18.25 -22.76
C ILE A 290 1.57 -18.20 -24.19
N LEU A 291 1.69 -17.01 -24.80
CA LEU A 291 2.27 -16.86 -26.14
C LEU A 291 3.75 -17.30 -26.17
N THR A 292 4.54 -16.93 -25.16
CA THR A 292 5.93 -17.36 -25.04
C THR A 292 6.04 -18.88 -24.95
N ARG A 293 5.18 -19.52 -24.14
CA ARG A 293 5.09 -20.98 -24.05
C ARG A 293 4.76 -21.61 -25.40
N ASN A 294 3.74 -21.08 -26.09
CA ASN A 294 3.30 -21.61 -27.38
C ASN A 294 4.40 -21.47 -28.45
N ASN A 295 5.07 -20.33 -28.51
CA ASN A 295 6.20 -20.09 -29.42
C ASN A 295 7.39 -21.00 -29.14
N ALA A 296 7.70 -21.22 -27.86
CA ALA A 296 8.73 -22.16 -27.45
C ALA A 296 8.36 -23.60 -27.86
N ASN A 297 7.12 -24.04 -27.65
CA ASN A 297 6.67 -25.37 -28.07
C ASN A 297 6.79 -25.57 -29.60
N LEU A 298 6.50 -24.55 -30.41
CA LEU A 298 6.69 -24.59 -31.86
C LEU A 298 8.16 -24.74 -32.26
N LEU A 299 9.06 -24.03 -31.57
CA LEU A 299 10.50 -24.18 -31.78
C LEU A 299 11.03 -25.54 -31.32
N SER A 300 10.46 -26.10 -30.24
CA SER A 300 10.80 -27.44 -29.78
C SER A 300 10.44 -28.47 -30.84
N GLN A 301 9.25 -28.37 -31.43
CA GLN A 301 8.83 -29.30 -32.47
C GLN A 301 9.71 -29.26 -33.70
N TYR A 302 10.07 -28.06 -34.16
CA TYR A 302 11.07 -27.94 -35.20
C TYR A 302 12.42 -28.57 -34.81
N ALA A 303 12.84 -28.42 -33.55
CA ALA A 303 14.07 -29.02 -33.04
C ALA A 303 13.99 -30.55 -32.87
N ASP A 304 12.81 -31.10 -32.57
CA ASP A 304 12.54 -32.54 -32.45
C ASP A 304 12.44 -33.19 -33.84
N ASP A 305 11.81 -32.52 -34.79
CA ASP A 305 11.69 -32.95 -36.19
C ASP A 305 13.01 -32.82 -36.96
N SER A 306 14.01 -32.15 -36.40
CA SER A 306 15.37 -32.06 -36.95
C SER A 306 16.35 -32.96 -36.19
N ALA A 307 17.12 -33.79 -36.90
CA ALA A 307 17.94 -34.88 -36.35
C ALA A 307 19.05 -34.47 -35.34
N SER A 308 19.21 -33.18 -35.02
CA SER A 308 20.33 -32.63 -34.22
C SER A 308 19.93 -31.96 -32.90
N GLY A 309 18.73 -32.23 -32.37
CA GLY A 309 18.04 -31.37 -31.39
C GLY A 309 18.20 -31.64 -29.89
N ALA A 310 18.67 -32.81 -29.44
CA ALA A 310 18.43 -33.28 -28.06
C ALA A 310 18.81 -32.27 -26.93
N GLY A 311 19.96 -31.60 -27.02
CA GLY A 311 20.38 -30.60 -26.00
C GLY A 311 19.65 -29.25 -26.08
N ARG A 312 19.08 -28.90 -27.24
CA ARG A 312 18.40 -27.62 -27.50
C ARG A 312 16.91 -27.68 -27.19
N VAL A 313 16.31 -28.83 -27.48
CA VAL A 313 14.96 -29.20 -27.06
C VAL A 313 14.81 -29.01 -25.55
N VAL A 314 15.80 -29.40 -24.75
CA VAL A 314 15.80 -29.18 -23.29
C VAL A 314 15.73 -27.70 -22.90
N THR A 315 16.49 -26.82 -23.56
CA THR A 315 16.48 -25.37 -23.28
C THR A 315 15.14 -24.74 -23.66
N VAL A 316 14.59 -25.09 -24.82
CA VAL A 316 13.31 -24.55 -25.30
C VAL A 316 12.12 -25.07 -24.47
N LEU A 317 12.14 -26.36 -24.09
CA LEU A 317 11.14 -26.93 -23.18
C LEU A 317 11.23 -26.32 -21.77
N LYS A 318 12.43 -25.94 -21.31
CA LYS A 318 12.59 -25.19 -20.06
C LYS A 318 11.90 -23.84 -20.14
N VAL A 319 12.09 -23.08 -21.22
CA VAL A 319 11.39 -21.81 -21.46
C VAL A 319 9.87 -22.02 -21.42
N ALA A 320 9.36 -23.01 -22.14
CA ALA A 320 7.93 -23.32 -22.16
C ALA A 320 7.38 -23.61 -20.76
N LYS A 321 8.09 -24.45 -19.99
CA LYS A 321 7.73 -24.77 -18.61
C LYS A 321 7.72 -23.54 -17.70
N THR A 322 8.77 -22.73 -17.74
CA THR A 322 8.88 -21.52 -16.90
C THR A 322 7.79 -20.51 -17.27
N ALA A 323 7.50 -20.33 -18.56
CA ALA A 323 6.42 -19.44 -19.00
C ALA A 323 5.02 -19.93 -18.55
N GLY A 324 4.77 -21.25 -18.56
CA GLY A 324 3.55 -21.82 -17.96
C GLY A 324 3.41 -21.50 -16.47
N GLN A 325 4.51 -21.61 -15.71
CA GLN A 325 4.52 -21.25 -14.28
C GLN A 325 4.27 -19.75 -14.04
N VAL A 326 4.83 -18.88 -14.89
CA VAL A 326 4.56 -17.44 -14.85
C VAL A 326 3.06 -17.16 -15.04
N ALA A 327 2.42 -17.82 -16.00
CA ALA A 327 0.99 -17.68 -16.26
C ALA A 327 0.14 -18.13 -15.04
N GLU A 328 0.48 -19.26 -14.43
CA GLU A 328 -0.19 -19.76 -13.22
C GLU A 328 -0.10 -18.76 -12.05
N VAL A 329 1.08 -18.19 -11.80
CA VAL A 329 1.28 -17.21 -10.73
C VAL A 329 0.56 -15.89 -11.05
N GLY A 330 0.58 -15.44 -12.31
CA GLY A 330 -0.18 -14.27 -12.76
C GLY A 330 -1.69 -14.43 -12.54
N LEU A 331 -2.23 -15.62 -12.82
CA LEU A 331 -3.64 -15.94 -12.53
C LEU A 331 -3.94 -15.95 -11.04
N ALA A 332 -3.00 -16.46 -10.21
CA ALA A 332 -3.17 -16.48 -8.77
C ALA A 332 -3.28 -15.08 -8.16
N ILE A 333 -2.49 -14.12 -8.68
CA ILE A 333 -2.53 -12.70 -8.27
C ILE A 333 -3.92 -12.07 -8.50
N THR A 334 -4.61 -12.45 -9.59
CA THR A 334 -5.95 -11.94 -9.91
C THR A 334 -7.09 -12.58 -9.10
N GLY A 335 -6.79 -13.52 -8.19
CA GLY A 335 -7.81 -14.17 -7.36
C GLY A 335 -8.64 -15.26 -8.07
N VAL A 336 -8.20 -15.74 -9.23
CA VAL A 336 -8.85 -16.83 -10.00
C VAL A 336 -8.46 -18.23 -9.46
N THR A 337 -7.84 -18.29 -8.29
CA THR A 337 -7.20 -19.47 -7.66
C THR A 337 -8.11 -20.66 -7.34
N GLY A 338 -9.44 -20.51 -7.41
CA GLY A 338 -10.38 -21.61 -7.15
C GLY A 338 -10.24 -22.81 -8.11
N ILE A 339 -9.54 -22.67 -9.24
CA ILE A 339 -9.43 -23.71 -10.28
C ILE A 339 -8.04 -24.37 -10.31
N VAL A 340 -6.96 -23.68 -9.92
CA VAL A 340 -5.57 -24.17 -10.13
C VAL A 340 -4.98 -24.88 -8.90
N ARG A 341 -5.48 -24.60 -7.68
CA ARG A 341 -5.02 -25.29 -6.45
C ARG A 341 -5.37 -26.78 -6.41
N GLY A 342 -6.26 -27.26 -7.28
CA GLY A 342 -6.61 -28.68 -7.39
C GLY A 342 -5.63 -29.53 -8.22
N THR A 343 -4.72 -28.93 -8.99
CA THR A 343 -3.90 -29.66 -9.99
C THR A 343 -2.40 -29.49 -9.84
N VAL A 344 -1.91 -28.60 -8.95
CA VAL A 344 -0.48 -28.43 -8.67
C VAL A 344 -0.15 -28.96 -7.27
N SER A 345 -0.50 -30.24 -7.02
CA SER A 345 0.38 -31.06 -6.20
C SER A 345 1.64 -31.32 -7.01
N VAL A 346 2.78 -30.97 -6.45
CA VAL A 346 4.12 -31.14 -7.00
C VAL A 346 4.41 -32.62 -7.27
N ALA A 347 3.94 -33.16 -8.40
CA ALA A 347 4.42 -34.40 -9.03
C ALA A 347 3.59 -34.75 -10.28
N GLY A 348 4.21 -34.66 -11.47
CA GLY A 348 3.87 -35.46 -12.66
C GLY A 348 2.54 -35.22 -13.37
N GLY A 349 2.57 -34.47 -14.49
CA GLY A 349 1.46 -34.45 -15.45
C GLY A 349 1.49 -33.27 -16.42
N ALA A 350 2.37 -33.30 -17.42
CA ALA A 350 2.68 -32.14 -18.28
C ALA A 350 1.63 -31.80 -19.39
N ALA A 351 0.47 -32.46 -19.46
CA ALA A 351 -0.50 -32.21 -20.55
C ALA A 351 -1.89 -31.76 -20.09
N ALA A 352 -2.27 -31.99 -18.82
CA ALA A 352 -3.56 -31.54 -18.28
C ALA A 352 -3.50 -30.11 -17.68
N GLY A 353 -2.31 -29.56 -17.46
CA GLY A 353 -2.09 -28.24 -16.86
C GLY A 353 -2.24 -27.06 -17.84
N ASP A 354 -1.72 -27.18 -19.07
CA ASP A 354 -1.66 -26.05 -20.00
C ASP A 354 -3.04 -25.58 -20.49
N ALA A 355 -3.92 -26.50 -20.85
CA ALA A 355 -5.29 -26.18 -21.26
C ALA A 355 -6.13 -25.61 -20.10
N ALA A 356 -5.85 -26.04 -18.87
CA ALA A 356 -6.50 -25.50 -17.68
C ALA A 356 -6.04 -24.07 -17.39
N VAL A 357 -4.75 -23.77 -17.60
CA VAL A 357 -4.19 -22.41 -17.51
C VAL A 357 -4.79 -21.50 -18.58
N ASP A 358 -4.92 -21.97 -19.82
CA ASP A 358 -5.52 -21.20 -20.92
C ASP A 358 -6.99 -20.90 -20.65
N ALA A 359 -7.78 -21.91 -20.26
CA ALA A 359 -9.17 -21.73 -19.89
C ALA A 359 -9.34 -20.80 -18.67
N ALA A 360 -8.41 -20.86 -17.70
CA ALA A 360 -8.40 -19.96 -16.55
C ALA A 360 -8.06 -18.52 -16.97
N ALA A 361 -7.15 -18.32 -17.93
CA ALA A 361 -6.85 -17.01 -18.50
C ALA A 361 -8.03 -16.41 -19.26
N GLU A 362 -8.73 -17.22 -20.07
CA GLU A 362 -9.95 -16.77 -20.74
C GLU A 362 -11.04 -16.38 -19.75
N ARG A 363 -11.25 -17.18 -18.69
CA ARG A 363 -12.21 -16.86 -17.61
C ARG A 363 -11.81 -15.59 -16.86
N MET A 364 -10.52 -15.41 -16.59
CA MET A 364 -9.98 -14.21 -15.94
C MET A 364 -10.27 -12.96 -16.78
N ILE A 365 -9.94 -12.98 -18.07
CA ILE A 365 -10.21 -11.89 -19.02
C ILE A 365 -11.71 -11.60 -19.09
N ALA A 366 -12.54 -12.63 -19.29
CA ALA A 366 -13.99 -12.47 -19.43
C ALA A 366 -14.67 -11.95 -18.15
N LYS A 367 -14.18 -12.35 -16.97
CA LYS A 367 -14.80 -11.97 -15.69
C LYS A 367 -14.34 -10.60 -15.20
N HIS A 368 -13.04 -10.30 -15.33
CA HIS A 368 -12.43 -9.14 -14.67
C HIS A 368 -12.11 -7.99 -15.63
N TYR A 369 -11.98 -8.24 -16.94
CA TYR A 369 -11.50 -7.25 -17.90
C TYR A 369 -12.42 -7.05 -19.11
N ALA A 370 -13.52 -7.81 -19.23
CA ALA A 370 -14.45 -7.69 -20.36
C ALA A 370 -15.09 -6.30 -20.51
N LYS A 371 -15.12 -5.49 -19.44
CA LYS A 371 -15.63 -4.11 -19.45
C LYS A 371 -14.54 -3.06 -19.66
N ASP A 372 -13.27 -3.45 -19.65
CA ASP A 372 -12.13 -2.56 -19.90
C ASP A 372 -11.87 -2.52 -21.41
N ALA A 373 -12.33 -1.45 -22.06
CA ALA A 373 -12.24 -1.30 -23.51
C ALA A 373 -10.79 -1.21 -24.01
N GLU A 374 -9.88 -0.68 -23.20
CA GLU A 374 -8.46 -0.54 -23.56
C GLU A 374 -7.76 -1.91 -23.56
N ILE A 375 -7.92 -2.65 -22.46
CA ILE A 375 -7.35 -4.01 -22.33
C ILE A 375 -7.94 -4.94 -23.38
N MET A 376 -9.26 -4.93 -23.58
CA MET A 376 -9.90 -5.79 -24.57
C MET A 376 -9.51 -5.42 -26.00
N ALA A 377 -9.36 -4.14 -26.33
CA ALA A 377 -8.90 -3.72 -27.66
C ALA A 377 -7.48 -4.21 -27.97
N ASP A 378 -6.62 -4.30 -26.95
CA ASP A 378 -5.27 -4.83 -27.10
C ASP A 378 -5.22 -6.35 -27.16
N LEU A 379 -5.96 -7.03 -26.28
CA LEU A 379 -5.98 -8.48 -26.22
C LEU A 379 -6.70 -9.10 -27.43
N ASN A 380 -7.71 -8.43 -27.99
CA ASN A 380 -8.38 -8.89 -29.21
C ASN A 380 -7.49 -8.82 -30.46
N LYS A 381 -6.39 -8.04 -30.42
CA LYS A 381 -5.40 -7.99 -31.52
C LYS A 381 -4.38 -9.15 -31.43
N VAL A 382 -4.41 -9.94 -30.36
CA VAL A 382 -3.50 -11.06 -30.18
C VAL A 382 -3.85 -12.17 -31.17
N LYS A 383 -2.96 -12.38 -32.14
CA LYS A 383 -3.01 -13.56 -33.02
C LYS A 383 -2.37 -14.74 -32.29
N TRP A 384 -3.19 -15.69 -31.85
CA TRP A 384 -2.72 -16.93 -31.23
C TRP A 384 -2.05 -17.81 -32.27
N VAL A 385 -0.84 -18.30 -31.98
CA VAL A 385 -0.15 -19.23 -32.88
C VAL A 385 -0.81 -20.61 -32.78
N PRO A 386 -1.20 -21.25 -33.90
CA PRO A 386 -1.91 -22.53 -33.87
C PRO A 386 -1.10 -23.60 -33.13
N GLN A 387 -1.76 -24.33 -32.23
CA GLN A 387 -1.10 -25.43 -31.55
C GLN A 387 -1.02 -26.68 -32.44
N PRO A 388 -0.04 -27.56 -32.17
CA PRO A 388 0.18 -28.77 -32.94
C PRO A 388 -0.76 -29.84 -32.39
N LYS A 389 -1.67 -30.32 -33.25
CA LYS A 389 -2.80 -31.22 -32.94
C LYS A 389 -3.89 -30.62 -32.03
N GLY A 390 -4.73 -29.77 -32.63
CA GLY A 390 -6.17 -29.74 -32.32
C GLY A 390 -6.65 -28.95 -31.10
N SER A 391 -5.77 -28.35 -30.29
CA SER A 391 -6.17 -27.37 -29.26
C SER A 391 -6.22 -25.96 -29.86
N VAL A 392 -7.34 -25.64 -30.49
CA VAL A 392 -7.69 -24.24 -30.75
C VAL A 392 -8.19 -23.68 -29.43
N ALA A 393 -7.34 -23.00 -28.66
CA ALA A 393 -7.80 -22.01 -27.69
C ALA A 393 -8.44 -20.87 -28.50
N GLY A 394 -9.67 -21.13 -28.91
CA GLY A 394 -10.40 -20.42 -29.94
C GLY A 394 -11.47 -19.55 -29.32
N GLY A 395 -11.15 -18.27 -29.20
CA GLY A 395 -12.13 -17.22 -29.06
C GLY A 395 -12.59 -16.99 -27.62
N VAL A 396 -12.14 -15.87 -27.06
CA VAL A 396 -12.98 -15.11 -26.14
C VAL A 396 -14.21 -14.68 -26.96
N LYS A 397 -15.27 -15.48 -26.95
CA LYS A 397 -16.59 -15.10 -27.48
C LYS A 397 -17.21 -14.11 -26.50
N PRO A 398 -17.39 -12.82 -26.85
CA PRO A 398 -18.31 -11.97 -26.11
C PRO A 398 -19.73 -12.52 -26.30
N GLY A 399 -20.54 -12.44 -25.25
CA GLY A 399 -21.80 -13.18 -25.13
C GLY A 399 -22.80 -13.02 -26.29
N THR A 400 -23.49 -14.15 -26.53
CA THR A 400 -24.85 -14.34 -27.09
C THR A 400 -25.17 -13.94 -28.53
N SER A 401 -25.47 -14.94 -29.37
CA SER A 401 -26.85 -15.18 -29.82
C SER A 401 -27.02 -16.59 -30.43
N SER A 402 -28.23 -17.10 -30.31
CA SER A 402 -28.79 -18.35 -30.85
C SER A 402 -28.52 -18.58 -32.34
N GLY A 403 -28.10 -19.79 -32.71
CA GLY A 403 -28.15 -20.24 -34.10
C GLY A 403 -27.23 -21.42 -34.41
N ALA A 404 -27.81 -22.53 -34.81
CA ALA A 404 -27.12 -23.71 -35.34
C ALA A 404 -26.23 -23.36 -36.55
N GLY A 405 -25.12 -24.06 -36.74
CA GLY A 405 -24.32 -23.93 -37.96
C GLY A 405 -22.96 -24.60 -37.95
N THR A 406 -22.97 -25.93 -38.17
CA THR A 406 -22.02 -26.74 -38.97
C THR A 406 -20.51 -26.61 -38.77
N GLY A 407 -19.90 -27.76 -38.48
CA GLY A 407 -18.46 -27.94 -38.33
C GLY A 407 -17.66 -28.01 -39.63
N TRP A 408 -16.34 -28.15 -39.43
CA TRP A 408 -15.32 -28.74 -40.29
C TRP A 408 -15.40 -28.49 -41.80
N HIS A 409 -14.50 -27.66 -42.33
CA HIS A 409 -13.90 -27.95 -43.64
C HIS A 409 -12.40 -27.62 -43.67
N LYS A 410 -11.66 -28.63 -44.14
CA LYS A 410 -10.24 -28.64 -44.53
C LYS A 410 -9.91 -27.50 -45.51
N TRP A 411 -8.70 -26.94 -45.41
CA TRP A 411 -7.69 -26.91 -46.47
C TRP A 411 -6.31 -26.94 -45.83
#